data_AF-A0A915JCR6-F1
#
_entry.id   AF-A0A915JCR6-F1
#
_cell.length_a   1.000
_cell.length_b   1.000
_cell.length_c   1.000
_cell.angle_alpha   90.00
_cell.angle_beta   90.00
_cell.angle_gamma   90.00
#
_symmetry.space_group_name_H-M   'P 1'
#
loop_
_entity.id
_entity.type
_entity.pdbx_description
1 polymer ?
#
loop_
_entity_poly.entity_id
_entity_poly.type
_entity_poly.pdbx_seq_one_letter_code
_entity_poly.pdbx_strand_id
1 'polypeptide(L)'
;MSFRGRGGNRGGGGFGRELGVFTHPCENQLVCKCTTEKVPYFNAPVFLENKQQIGKIDEIFGSLRNHSISVILSDDVKASSFKENDK
;
A
#
# COMPACT_ATOMS: atom_id res chain seq x y z
N MET A 1 48.30 6.82 8.78
CA MET A 1 46.98 6.65 9.42
C MET A 1 46.00 6.16 8.37
N SER A 2 45.73 4.86 8.36
CA SER A 2 44.87 4.18 7.39
C SER A 2 43.46 4.03 7.99
N PHE A 3 42.50 4.79 7.47
CA PHE A 3 41.09 4.62 7.82
C PHE A 3 40.43 3.68 6.80
N ARG A 4 40.56 2.38 7.05
CA ARG A 4 39.59 1.38 6.59
C ARG A 4 38.56 1.23 7.70
N GLY A 5 37.32 1.63 7.43
CA GLY A 5 36.27 1.44 8.41
C GLY A 5 34.93 2.01 8.01
N ARG A 6 34.08 1.09 7.51
CA ARG A 6 32.76 0.85 8.11
C ARG A 6 31.68 1.87 7.79
N GLY A 7 30.66 1.39 7.08
CA GLY A 7 29.31 1.69 7.53
C GLY A 7 28.29 1.91 6.43
N GLY A 8 27.49 0.86 6.20
CA GLY A 8 26.08 1.07 5.90
C GLY A 8 25.76 0.98 4.42
N ASN A 9 25.74 -0.25 3.93
CA ASN A 9 24.65 -0.75 3.09
C ASN A 9 23.31 -0.32 3.75
N ARG A 10 22.87 0.92 3.51
CA ARG A 10 21.60 1.44 4.02
C ARG A 10 20.53 0.61 3.36
N GLY A 11 19.96 -0.27 4.19
CA GLY A 11 19.13 -1.37 3.79
C GLY A 11 18.08 -0.94 2.77
N GLY A 12 18.00 -1.73 1.70
CA GLY A 12 16.74 -1.91 1.01
C GLY A 12 15.71 -2.34 2.03
N GLY A 13 14.94 -1.37 2.54
CA GLY A 13 13.74 -1.64 3.32
C GLY A 13 12.83 -2.44 2.42
N GLY A 14 12.55 -3.68 2.83
CA GLY A 14 11.86 -4.70 2.04
C GLY A 14 10.67 -4.13 1.27
N PHE A 15 10.67 -4.44 -0.02
CA PHE A 15 9.55 -4.23 -0.94
C PHE A 15 8.22 -4.58 -0.27
N GLY A 16 7.30 -3.62 -0.28
CA GLY A 16 5.85 -3.75 -0.06
C GLY A 16 5.41 -4.80 0.96
N ARG A 17 5.00 -4.37 2.16
CA ARG A 17 4.22 -5.25 3.04
C ARG A 17 2.84 -5.43 2.41
N GLU A 18 2.35 -6.67 2.37
CA GLU A 18 1.00 -6.97 1.90
C GLU A 18 -0.01 -6.11 2.67
N LEU A 19 -0.65 -5.18 1.97
CA LEU A 19 -1.61 -4.26 2.58
C LEU A 19 -2.93 -4.97 2.84
N GLY A 20 -3.42 -5.68 1.84
CA GLY A 20 -4.74 -6.28 1.87
C GLY A 20 -5.19 -6.69 0.48
N VAL A 21 -6.48 -6.97 0.40
CA VAL A 21 -7.13 -7.46 -0.81
C VAL A 21 -8.14 -6.42 -1.26
N PHE A 22 -8.15 -6.12 -2.56
CA PHE A 22 -9.13 -5.22 -3.14
C PHE A 22 -10.55 -5.79 -2.97
N THR A 23 -11.46 -4.93 -2.53
CA THR A 23 -12.86 -5.30 -2.25
C THR A 23 -13.79 -4.76 -3.33
N HIS A 24 -13.91 -3.43 -3.46
CA HIS A 24 -14.80 -2.82 -4.45
C HIS A 24 -14.33 -1.39 -4.78
N PRO A 25 -14.65 -0.90 -6.00
CA PRO A 25 -14.37 0.48 -6.36
C PRO A 25 -15.39 1.42 -5.69
N CYS A 26 -14.93 2.61 -5.27
CA CYS A 26 -15.76 3.64 -4.67
C CYS A 26 -15.44 4.98 -5.34
N GLU A 27 -16.15 5.29 -6.43
CA GLU A 27 -15.89 6.48 -7.26
C GLU A 27 -14.42 6.59 -7.72
N ASN A 28 -13.69 7.58 -7.22
CA ASN A 28 -12.27 7.83 -7.52
C ASN A 28 -11.32 7.18 -6.48
N GLN A 29 -11.87 6.39 -5.57
CA GLN A 29 -11.12 5.67 -4.55
C GLN A 29 -11.31 4.16 -4.70
N LEU A 30 -10.37 3.40 -4.16
CA LEU A 30 -10.50 1.96 -3.98
C LEU A 30 -10.61 1.63 -2.51
N VAL A 31 -11.51 0.69 -2.18
CA VAL A 31 -11.58 0.13 -0.84
C VAL A 31 -10.88 -1.22 -0.82
N CYS A 32 -9.89 -1.35 0.05
CA CYS A 32 -9.15 -2.58 0.28
C CYS A 32 -9.33 -3.06 1.72
N LYS A 33 -9.58 -4.36 1.89
CA LYS A 33 -9.65 -4.99 3.19
C LYS A 33 -8.25 -5.43 3.62
N CYS A 34 -7.77 -4.92 4.75
CA CYS A 34 -6.44 -5.29 5.22
C CYS A 34 -6.40 -6.71 5.80
N THR A 35 -5.40 -7.47 5.38
CA THR A 35 -5.11 -8.82 5.91
C THR A 35 -3.97 -8.79 6.95
N THR A 36 -3.28 -7.66 7.06
CA THR A 36 -2.15 -7.46 7.97
C THR A 36 -2.59 -6.84 9.29
N GLU A 37 -2.04 -7.30 10.42
CA GLU A 37 -2.34 -6.76 11.76
C GLU A 37 -1.83 -5.32 11.98
N LYS A 38 -0.78 -4.93 11.24
CA LYS A 38 -0.18 -3.60 11.34
C LYS A 38 -0.94 -2.62 10.46
N VAL A 39 -1.53 -1.63 11.12
CA VAL A 39 -2.19 -0.49 10.49
C VAL A 39 -1.17 0.28 9.63
N PRO A 40 -1.48 0.57 8.37
CA PRO A 40 -0.61 1.35 7.50
C PRO A 40 -0.59 2.83 7.88
N TYR A 41 0.27 3.61 7.24
CA TYR A 41 0.33 5.06 7.44
C TYR A 41 -0.56 5.80 6.42
N PHE A 42 -1.19 6.89 6.87
CA PHE A 42 -1.85 7.83 5.97
C PHE A 42 -0.87 8.39 4.92
N ASN A 43 -1.36 8.63 3.71
CA ASN A 43 -0.59 9.05 2.55
C ASN A 43 0.55 8.11 2.13
N ALA A 44 0.58 6.86 2.62
CA ALA A 44 1.54 5.88 2.13
C ALA A 44 1.24 5.51 0.68
N PRO A 45 2.25 5.39 -0.20
CA PRO A 45 2.05 4.95 -1.58
C PRO A 45 1.62 3.48 -1.62
N VAL A 46 0.63 3.19 -2.45
CA VAL A 46 0.09 1.84 -2.68
C VAL A 46 0.59 1.34 -4.02
N PHE A 47 1.11 0.11 -4.02
CA PHE A 47 1.64 -0.55 -5.19
C PHE A 47 0.93 -1.89 -5.36
N LEU A 48 0.73 -2.29 -6.61
CA LEU A 48 0.33 -3.65 -6.97
C LEU A 48 1.52 -4.63 -6.84
N GLU A 49 1.25 -5.93 -6.93
CA GLU A 49 2.29 -6.97 -7.00
C GLU A 49 3.34 -6.72 -8.09
N ASN A 50 2.95 -6.12 -9.21
CA ASN A 50 3.85 -5.73 -10.31
C ASN A 50 4.72 -4.50 -10.01
N LYS A 51 4.66 -3.96 -8.77
CA LYS A 51 5.33 -2.73 -8.30
C LYS A 51 4.87 -1.44 -8.98
N GLN A 52 3.75 -1.47 -9.70
CA GLN A 52 3.14 -0.27 -10.23
C GLN A 52 2.45 0.49 -9.11
N GLN A 53 2.83 1.75 -8.92
CA GLN A 53 2.12 2.62 -8.00
C GLN A 53 0.73 2.94 -8.57
N ILE A 54 -0.30 2.65 -7.79
CA ILE A 54 -1.69 2.90 -8.19
C ILE A 54 -2.27 4.15 -7.52
N GLY A 55 -1.71 4.55 -6.38
CA GLY A 55 -2.28 5.63 -5.60
C GLY A 55 -1.62 5.76 -4.23
N LYS A 56 -2.37 6.34 -3.30
CA LYS A 56 -1.95 6.57 -1.91
C LYS A 56 -3.10 6.31 -0.94
N ILE A 57 -2.79 5.90 0.28
CA ILE A 57 -3.77 5.69 1.34
C ILE A 57 -4.33 7.04 1.81
N ASP A 58 -5.65 7.16 1.87
CA ASP A 58 -6.34 8.38 2.29
C ASP A 58 -7.07 8.19 3.62
N GLU A 59 -7.82 7.10 3.75
CA GLU A 59 -8.56 6.77 4.96
C GLU A 59 -8.23 5.38 5.48
N ILE A 60 -8.24 5.23 6.81
CA ILE A 60 -8.12 3.95 7.50
C ILE A 60 -9.31 3.84 8.45
N PHE A 61 -10.13 2.82 8.25
CA PHE A 61 -11.37 2.63 9.00
C PHE A 61 -11.57 1.16 9.38
N GLY A 62 -12.59 0.87 10.19
CA GLY A 62 -12.89 -0.47 10.68
C GLY A 62 -12.31 -0.76 12.06
N SER A 63 -12.18 -2.05 12.40
CA SER A 63 -11.75 -2.50 13.73
C SER A 63 -10.24 -2.73 13.78
N LEU A 64 -9.64 -2.66 14.97
CA LEU A 64 -8.19 -2.77 15.17
C LEU A 64 -7.58 -4.03 14.52
N ARG A 65 -8.34 -5.15 14.51
CA ARG A 65 -7.93 -6.43 13.90
C ARG A 65 -8.46 -6.65 12.48
N ASN A 66 -9.48 -5.89 12.07
CA ASN A 66 -10.16 -6.00 10.77
C ASN A 66 -10.37 -4.58 10.25
N HIS A 67 -9.28 -3.93 9.88
CA HIS A 67 -9.32 -2.60 9.31
C HIS A 67 -9.40 -2.69 7.78
N SER A 68 -9.99 -1.67 7.18
CA SER A 68 -10.05 -1.44 5.75
C SER A 68 -9.46 -0.07 5.48
N ILE A 69 -8.98 0.12 4.26
CA ILE A 69 -8.40 1.37 3.82
C ILE A 69 -9.07 1.86 2.55
N SER A 70 -9.15 3.18 2.41
CA SER A 70 -9.43 3.81 1.13
C SER A 70 -8.11 4.27 0.51
N VAL A 71 -8.00 4.06 -0.80
CA VAL A 71 -6.85 4.47 -1.60
C VAL A 71 -7.33 5.46 -2.63
N ILE A 72 -6.81 6.69 -2.58
CA ILE A 72 -6.98 7.65 -3.67
C ILE A 72 -6.13 7.16 -4.84
N LEU A 73 -6.79 6.90 -5.97
CA LEU A 73 -6.12 6.53 -7.20
C LEU A 73 -5.45 7.73 -7.85
N SER A 74 -4.35 7.47 -8.55
CA SER A 74 -3.77 8.44 -9.49
C SER A 74 -4.70 8.62 -10.70
N ASP A 75 -4.66 9.79 -11.35
CA ASP A 75 -5.52 10.10 -12.51
C ASP A 75 -5.33 9.13 -13.69
N ASP A 76 -4.17 8.49 -13.77
CA ASP A 76 -3.82 7.50 -14.79
C ASP A 76 -4.45 6.10 -14.54
N VAL A 77 -5.09 5.90 -13.38
CA VAL A 77 -5.54 4.60 -12.88
C VAL A 77 -7.05 4.61 -12.69
N LYS A 78 -7.76 3.72 -13.39
CA LYS A 78 -9.22 3.63 -13.31
C LYS A 78 -9.66 2.63 -12.25
N ALA A 79 -10.57 3.03 -11.37
CA ALA A 79 -11.08 2.14 -10.33
C ALA A 79 -11.76 0.88 -10.88
N SER A 80 -12.40 1.00 -12.05
CA SER A 80 -13.10 -0.09 -12.72
C SER A 80 -12.20 -1.12 -13.39
N SER A 81 -10.88 -0.88 -13.50
CA SER A 81 -9.96 -1.88 -14.06
C SER A 81 -9.54 -2.96 -13.06
N PHE A 82 -9.79 -2.76 -11.77
CA PHE A 82 -9.46 -3.71 -10.72
C PHE A 82 -10.55 -4.75 -10.55
N LYS A 83 -10.14 -6.00 -10.34
CA LYS A 83 -11.03 -7.12 -10.05
C LYS A 83 -11.01 -7.42 -8.58
N GLU A 84 -12.17 -7.80 -8.05
CA GLU A 84 -12.30 -8.29 -6.69
C GLU A 84 -11.26 -9.39 -6.42
N ASN A 85 -10.46 -9.22 -5.37
CA ASN A 85 -9.29 -10.03 -4.99
C ASN A 85 -7.91 -9.68 -5.57
N ASP A 86 -7.76 -8.58 -6.31
CA ASP A 86 -6.43 -8.07 -6.69
C ASP A 86 -5.59 -7.65 -5.46
N LYS A 87 -4.27 -7.89 -5.52
CA LYS A 87 -3.29 -7.64 -4.45
C LYS A 87 -2.18 -6.67 -4.86
#